data_AF-A0A9Q5HVU5-F1
#
_entry.id   AF-A0A9Q5HVU5-F1
#
_cell.length_a   1.000
_cell.length_b   1.000
_cell.length_c   1.000
_cell.angle_alpha   90.00
_cell.angle_beta   90.00
_cell.angle_gamma   90.00
#
_symmetry.space_group_name_H-M   'P 1'
#
loop_
_entity.id
_entity.type
_entity.pdbx_description
1 polymer ?
#
loop_
_entity_poly.entity_id
_entity_poly.type
_entity_poly.pdbx_seq_one_letter_code
_entity_poly.pdbx_strand_id
1 'polypeptide(L)'
;MSLSVLRVVSRPARSLPTTVVRQSRCASSAAHDDHHHEEYDPNVYPKETFFTPFWRRTVLVIAGLITYAKFAPEEYKAGKTLPNGEHETPWLTRVLAHYAPSIENWVKTNEQHLVQTEERAQNTLTQQSAKLPPWPTRNRVIRFEQASPHRIPVGGVPDLSDLVVKP
;
A
#
# COMPACT_ATOMS: atom_id res chain seq x y z
N MET A 1 -5.15 41.85 41.28
CA MET A 1 -4.14 41.52 40.25
C MET A 1 -3.68 40.10 40.52
N SER A 2 -4.11 39.13 39.70
CA SER A 2 -3.79 37.70 39.88
C SER A 2 -3.03 37.23 38.64
N LEU A 3 -1.79 36.75 38.82
CA LEU A 3 -0.92 36.27 37.75
C LEU A 3 -1.16 34.76 37.56
N SER A 4 -1.76 34.40 36.44
CA SER A 4 -1.93 33.01 36.03
C SER A 4 -0.63 32.45 35.44
N VAL A 5 -0.06 31.44 36.09
CA VAL A 5 1.11 30.70 35.62
C VAL A 5 0.65 29.59 34.67
N LEU A 6 0.99 29.70 33.38
CA LEU A 6 0.80 28.62 32.40
C LEU A 6 1.98 27.65 32.47
N ARG A 7 1.73 26.40 32.92
CA ARG A 7 2.67 25.29 32.80
C ARG A 7 2.54 24.66 31.42
N VAL A 8 3.60 24.75 30.61
CA VAL A 8 3.75 24.00 29.36
C VAL A 8 4.23 22.59 29.70
N VAL A 9 3.43 21.57 29.39
CA VAL A 9 3.85 20.17 29.45
C VAL A 9 4.39 19.80 28.07
N SER A 10 5.71 19.65 27.95
CA SER A 10 6.33 19.10 26.74
C SER A 10 6.22 17.58 26.74
N ARG A 11 5.73 17.00 25.64
CA ARG A 11 5.73 15.55 25.42
C ARG A 11 7.05 15.17 24.72
N PRO A 12 7.79 14.15 25.19
CA PRO A 12 8.96 13.68 24.45
C PRO A 12 8.51 12.99 23.16
N ALA A 13 9.04 13.44 22.02
CA ALA A 13 8.87 12.77 20.74
C ALA A 13 9.60 11.43 20.78
N ARG A 14 8.85 10.33 20.68
CA ARG A 14 9.40 8.97 20.63
C ARG A 14 9.94 8.72 19.21
N SER A 15 11.26 8.83 19.02
CA SER A 15 11.90 8.47 17.76
C SER A 15 11.84 6.95 17.58
N LEU A 16 11.15 6.48 16.54
CA LEU A 16 11.17 5.08 16.14
C LEU A 16 12.53 4.78 15.45
N PRO A 17 13.23 3.69 15.80
CA PRO A 17 14.44 3.31 15.09
C PRO A 17 14.10 2.88 13.67
N THR A 18 14.63 3.60 12.68
CA THR A 18 14.52 3.27 11.25
C THR A 18 15.60 2.25 10.87
N THR A 19 15.45 1.00 11.32
CA THR A 19 16.29 -0.09 10.82
C THR A 19 15.74 -0.57 9.48
N VAL A 20 16.29 -0.05 8.39
CA VAL A 20 16.05 -0.59 7.04
C VAL A 20 16.78 -1.94 6.96
N VAL A 21 16.05 -3.02 7.21
CA VAL A 21 16.55 -4.38 6.95
C VAL A 21 16.64 -4.54 5.43
N ARG A 22 17.85 -4.39 4.89
CA ARG A 22 18.15 -4.66 3.49
C ARG A 22 18.09 -6.17 3.28
N GLN A 23 16.89 -6.68 2.98
CA GLN A 23 16.67 -8.08 2.66
C GLN A 23 17.35 -8.39 1.31
N SER A 24 18.60 -8.87 1.35
CA SER A 24 19.27 -9.44 0.18
C SER A 24 18.57 -10.75 -0.17
N ARG A 25 17.68 -10.72 -1.15
CA ARG A 25 17.20 -11.94 -1.80
C ARG A 25 18.38 -12.55 -2.55
N CYS A 26 19.02 -13.56 -1.96
CA CYS A 26 19.85 -14.49 -2.72
C CYS A 26 18.91 -15.25 -3.67
N ALA A 27 18.76 -14.74 -4.88
CA ALA A 27 18.14 -15.49 -5.96
C ALA A 27 19.10 -16.64 -6.31
N SER A 28 18.75 -17.85 -5.91
CA SER A 28 19.39 -19.06 -6.41
C SER A 28 19.19 -19.12 -7.92
N SER A 29 20.27 -18.96 -8.68
CA SER A 29 20.31 -19.30 -10.11
C SER A 29 20.34 -20.84 -10.24
N ALA A 30 19.21 -21.48 -9.99
CA ALA A 30 18.98 -22.83 -10.45
C ALA A 30 18.39 -22.70 -11.86
N ALA A 31 19.22 -22.99 -12.86
CA ALA A 31 18.80 -23.12 -14.25
C ALA A 31 17.74 -24.24 -14.32
N HIS A 32 16.47 -23.84 -14.33
CA HIS A 32 15.39 -24.70 -14.77
C HIS A 32 15.18 -24.42 -16.24
N ASP A 33 15.32 -25.48 -17.02
CA ASP A 33 15.01 -25.58 -18.44
C ASP A 33 13.67 -24.89 -18.72
N ASP A 34 13.71 -23.88 -19.59
CA ASP A 34 12.64 -22.95 -19.85
C ASP A 34 11.61 -23.60 -20.79
N HIS A 35 10.81 -24.52 -20.24
CA HIS A 35 9.59 -24.97 -20.89
C HIS A 35 8.49 -23.92 -20.66
N HIS A 36 8.62 -22.79 -21.35
CA HIS A 36 7.53 -21.84 -21.53
C HIS A 36 6.38 -22.54 -22.25
N HIS A 37 5.39 -22.99 -21.48
CA HIS A 37 4.04 -23.05 -21.99
C HIS A 37 3.62 -21.60 -22.27
N GLU A 38 3.63 -21.21 -23.54
CA GLU A 38 2.95 -20.00 -23.99
C GLU A 38 1.46 -20.16 -23.68
N GLU A 39 1.04 -19.73 -22.49
CA GLU A 39 -0.32 -19.24 -22.32
C GLU A 39 -0.44 -18.06 -23.29
N TYR A 40 -1.11 -18.32 -24.40
CA TYR A 40 -1.54 -17.30 -25.36
C TYR A 40 -2.42 -16.30 -24.61
N ASP A 41 -1.81 -15.23 -24.06
CA ASP A 41 -2.54 -14.04 -23.62
C ASP A 41 -2.95 -13.28 -24.88
N PRO A 42 -4.24 -13.25 -25.25
CA PRO A 42 -4.70 -12.55 -26.44
C PRO A 42 -4.54 -11.02 -26.31
N ASN A 43 -4.18 -10.51 -25.12
CA ASN A 43 -4.06 -9.08 -24.88
C ASN A 43 -2.62 -8.61 -25.08
N VAL A 44 -2.30 -8.20 -26.32
CA VAL A 44 -1.08 -7.45 -26.59
C VAL A 44 -1.21 -6.06 -25.98
N TYR A 45 -0.68 -5.87 -24.77
CA TYR A 45 -0.62 -4.55 -24.14
C TYR A 45 0.40 -3.67 -24.86
N PRO A 46 0.03 -2.44 -25.26
CA PRO A 46 0.98 -1.52 -25.86
C PRO A 46 2.06 -1.15 -24.84
N LYS A 47 3.33 -1.10 -25.28
CA LYS A 47 4.45 -0.67 -24.43
C LYS A 47 4.19 0.75 -23.91
N GLU A 48 4.01 0.89 -22.60
CA GLU A 48 3.82 2.19 -21.97
C GLU A 48 5.08 3.03 -22.13
N THR A 49 4.97 4.16 -22.83
CA THR A 49 6.06 5.12 -23.03
C THR A 49 5.61 6.50 -22.58
N PHE A 50 6.54 7.32 -22.11
CA PHE A 50 6.28 8.71 -21.70
C PHE A 50 5.86 9.64 -22.86
N PHE A 51 5.85 9.13 -24.09
CA PHE A 51 5.41 9.87 -25.28
C PHE A 51 3.99 9.53 -25.72
N THR A 52 3.25 8.74 -24.94
CA THR A 52 1.83 8.47 -25.23
C THR A 52 1.01 9.76 -25.22
N PRO A 53 -0.13 9.80 -25.95
CA PRO A 53 -0.99 10.98 -25.98
C PRO A 53 -1.43 11.45 -24.58
N PHE A 54 -1.55 10.52 -23.63
CA PHE A 54 -1.82 10.82 -22.22
C PHE A 54 -0.75 11.74 -21.63
N TRP A 55 0.52 11.33 -21.64
CA TRP A 55 1.62 12.11 -21.06
C TRP A 55 1.81 13.46 -21.74
N ARG A 56 1.64 13.54 -23.06
CA ARG A 56 1.69 14.81 -23.80
C ARG A 56 0.62 15.79 -23.32
N ARG A 57 -0.62 15.32 -23.15
CA ARG A 57 -1.72 16.14 -22.61
C ARG A 57 -1.43 16.56 -21.17
N THR A 58 -0.92 15.66 -20.33
CA THR A 58 -0.56 15.96 -18.94
C THR A 58 0.51 17.05 -18.87
N VAL A 59 1.57 16.96 -19.67
CA VAL A 59 2.62 17.99 -19.73
C VAL A 59 2.07 19.34 -20.18
N LEU A 60 1.18 19.35 -21.20
CA LEU A 60 0.54 20.59 -21.66
C LEU A 60 -0.34 21.22 -20.58
N VAL A 61 -1.12 20.42 -19.85
CA VAL A 61 -1.95 20.91 -18.73
C VAL A 61 -1.08 21.50 -17.62
N ILE A 62 0.01 20.82 -17.25
CA ILE A 62 0.94 21.31 -16.22
C ILE A 62 1.60 22.61 -16.68
N ALA A 63 2.08 22.68 -17.92
CA ALA A 63 2.65 23.90 -18.49
C ALA A 63 1.62 25.03 -18.48
N GLY A 64 0.37 24.75 -18.87
CA GLY A 64 -0.74 25.69 -18.80
C GLY A 64 -0.96 26.24 -17.39
N LEU A 65 -1.03 25.38 -16.37
CA LEU A 65 -1.16 25.78 -14.96
C LEU A 65 0.00 26.66 -14.49
N ILE A 66 1.24 26.35 -14.87
CA ILE A 66 2.42 27.15 -14.51
C ILE A 66 2.35 28.53 -15.18
N THR A 67 2.04 28.58 -16.47
CA THR A 67 1.88 29.85 -17.18
C THR A 67 0.74 30.68 -16.59
N TYR A 68 -0.37 30.04 -16.22
CA TYR A 68 -1.48 30.69 -15.53
C TYR A 68 -1.04 31.28 -14.18
N ALA A 69 -0.36 30.50 -13.34
CA ALA A 69 0.11 30.98 -12.04
C ALA A 69 1.06 32.19 -12.15
N LYS A 70 1.92 32.22 -13.16
CA LYS A 70 2.90 33.29 -13.37
C LYS A 70 2.32 34.52 -14.06
N PHE A 71 1.50 34.35 -15.08
CA PHE A 71 1.09 35.41 -16.00
C PHE A 71 -0.39 35.79 -15.92
N ALA A 72 -1.22 35.08 -15.12
CA ALA A 72 -2.62 35.48 -14.96
C ALA A 72 -2.71 36.87 -14.29
N PRO A 73 -3.67 37.72 -14.71
CA PRO A 73 -3.93 39.00 -14.06
C PRO A 73 -4.33 38.81 -12.59
N GLU A 74 -3.87 39.70 -11.72
CA GLU A 74 -4.08 39.63 -10.27
C GLU A 74 -5.57 39.65 -9.89
N GLU A 75 -6.42 40.26 -10.73
CA GLU A 75 -7.89 40.25 -10.57
C GLU A 75 -8.47 38.83 -10.54
N TYR A 76 -7.90 37.89 -11.30
CA TYR A 76 -8.34 36.50 -11.29
C TYR A 76 -7.76 35.72 -10.11
N LYS A 77 -6.52 36.02 -9.69
CA LYS A 77 -5.85 35.29 -8.61
C LYS A 77 -6.38 35.66 -7.23
N ALA A 78 -6.51 36.96 -6.97
CA ALA A 78 -6.88 37.49 -5.67
C ALA A 78 -8.40 37.70 -5.55
N GLY A 79 -9.13 37.77 -6.66
CA GLY A 79 -10.54 38.14 -6.65
C GLY A 79 -10.75 39.64 -6.75
N LYS A 80 -11.94 40.05 -7.18
CA LYS A 80 -12.27 41.45 -7.46
C LYS A 80 -12.94 42.09 -6.24
N THR A 81 -12.42 43.21 -5.77
CA THR A 81 -13.13 44.05 -4.80
C THR A 81 -14.24 44.81 -5.51
N LEU A 82 -15.49 44.52 -5.16
CA LEU A 82 -16.65 45.24 -5.66
C LEU A 82 -16.69 46.65 -5.04
N PRO A 83 -17.29 47.65 -5.72
CA PRO A 83 -17.42 49.01 -5.20
C PRO A 83 -18.23 49.10 -3.89
N ASN A 84 -18.94 48.02 -3.53
CA ASN A 84 -19.75 47.90 -2.32
C ASN A 84 -18.94 47.41 -1.09
N GLY A 85 -17.63 47.19 -1.24
CA GLY A 85 -16.76 46.68 -0.16
C GLY A 85 -16.77 45.15 -0.01
N GLU A 86 -17.57 44.43 -0.80
CA GLU A 86 -17.57 42.97 -0.84
C GLU A 86 -16.43 42.45 -1.72
N HIS A 87 -15.78 41.38 -1.27
CA HIS A 87 -14.68 40.75 -1.98
C HIS A 87 -15.18 39.52 -2.76
N GLU A 88 -15.14 39.59 -4.09
CA GLU A 88 -15.46 38.44 -4.94
C GLU A 88 -14.35 37.39 -4.79
N THR A 89 -14.73 36.16 -4.45
CA THR A 89 -13.78 35.05 -4.33
C THR A 89 -13.05 34.79 -5.65
N PRO A 90 -11.78 34.32 -5.62
CA PRO A 90 -11.04 33.94 -6.82
C PRO A 90 -11.83 32.97 -7.71
N TRP A 91 -11.63 33.05 -9.03
CA TRP A 91 -12.38 32.25 -10.00
C TRP A 91 -12.29 30.75 -9.70
N LEU A 92 -11.12 30.25 -9.27
CA LEU A 92 -10.90 28.84 -8.97
C LEU A 92 -11.74 28.40 -7.79
N THR A 93 -11.78 29.21 -6.73
CA THR A 93 -12.60 28.95 -5.54
C THR A 93 -14.09 28.97 -5.88
N ARG A 94 -14.52 29.88 -6.77
CA ARG A 94 -15.90 29.94 -7.25
C ARG A 94 -16.30 28.68 -8.04
N VAL A 95 -15.44 28.23 -8.94
CA VAL A 95 -15.65 26.98 -9.70
C VAL A 95 -15.66 25.79 -8.74
N LEU A 96 -14.70 25.73 -7.81
CA LEU A 96 -14.62 24.65 -6.83
C LEU A 96 -15.85 24.62 -5.93
N ALA A 97 -16.34 25.78 -5.48
CA ALA A 97 -17.55 25.90 -4.68
C ALA A 97 -18.81 25.47 -5.45
N HIS A 98 -18.88 25.75 -6.75
CA HIS A 98 -19.99 25.32 -7.60
C HIS A 98 -20.07 23.78 -7.72
N TYR A 99 -18.92 23.10 -7.78
CA TYR A 99 -18.86 21.64 -7.86
C TYR A 99 -18.68 20.97 -6.49
N ALA A 100 -18.56 21.73 -5.41
CA ALA A 100 -18.43 21.18 -4.07
C ALA A 100 -19.74 20.47 -3.68
N PRO A 101 -19.68 19.26 -3.10
CA PRO A 101 -20.88 18.62 -2.58
C PRO A 101 -21.47 19.44 -1.43
N SER A 102 -22.79 19.32 -1.24
CA SER A 102 -23.48 19.91 -0.09
C SER A 102 -22.90 19.38 1.23
N ILE A 103 -23.05 20.17 2.29
CA ILE A 103 -22.58 19.81 3.64
C ILE A 103 -23.21 18.48 4.09
N GLU A 104 -24.49 18.27 3.78
CA GLU A 104 -25.21 17.02 4.08
C GLU A 104 -24.59 15.80 3.39
N ASN A 105 -24.18 15.94 2.12
CA ASN A 105 -23.49 14.87 1.40
C ASN A 105 -22.15 14.54 2.05
N TRP A 106 -21.40 15.55 2.49
CA TRP A 106 -20.14 15.34 3.22
C TRP A 106 -20.33 14.60 4.53
N VAL A 107 -21.35 14.96 5.32
CA VAL A 107 -21.68 14.26 6.57
C VAL A 107 -22.00 12.80 6.27
N LYS A 108 -22.86 12.54 5.28
CA LYS A 108 -23.22 11.18 4.87
C LYS A 108 -22.01 10.36 4.41
N THR A 109 -21.11 10.93 3.62
CA THR A 109 -19.89 10.25 3.18
C THR A 109 -18.94 9.97 4.34
N ASN A 110 -18.82 10.90 5.30
CA ASN A 110 -18.01 10.69 6.50
C ASN A 110 -18.58 9.57 7.38
N GLU A 111 -19.91 9.53 7.58
CA GLU A 111 -20.58 8.44 8.29
C GLU A 111 -20.33 7.08 7.61
N GLN A 112 -20.44 7.01 6.29
CA GLN A 112 -20.13 5.79 5.54
C GLN A 112 -18.68 5.34 5.72
N HIS A 113 -17.72 6.27 5.74
CA HIS A 113 -16.32 5.96 6.02
C HIS A 113 -16.08 5.48 7.45
N LEU A 114 -16.80 6.02 8.44
CA LEU A 114 -16.73 5.55 9.82
C LEU A 114 -17.20 4.09 9.91
N VAL A 115 -18.33 3.75 9.29
CA VAL A 115 -18.85 2.37 9.25
C VAL A 115 -17.87 1.43 8.56
N GLN A 116 -17.33 1.80 7.40
CA GLN A 116 -16.33 0.98 6.69
C GLN A 116 -15.05 0.76 7.52
N THR A 117 -14.66 1.76 8.31
CA THR A 117 -13.48 1.67 9.17
C THR A 117 -13.73 0.71 10.34
N GLU A 118 -14.92 0.76 10.93
CA GLU A 118 -15.36 -0.18 11.96
C GLU A 118 -15.38 -1.62 11.43
N GLU A 119 -15.99 -1.85 10.27
CA GLU A 119 -16.03 -3.16 9.63
C GLU A 119 -14.61 -3.70 9.35
N ARG A 120 -13.71 -2.85 8.86
CA ARG A 120 -12.31 -3.23 8.62
C ARG A 120 -11.60 -3.59 9.92
N ALA A 121 -11.83 -2.84 11.00
CA ALA A 121 -11.26 -3.14 12.30
C ALA A 121 -11.78 -4.49 12.83
N GLN A 122 -13.08 -4.75 12.72
CA GLN A 122 -13.69 -6.02 13.13
C GLN A 122 -13.14 -7.20 12.33
N ASN A 123 -13.03 -7.07 11.00
CA ASN A 123 -12.43 -8.09 10.16
C ASN A 123 -10.97 -8.39 10.54
N THR A 124 -10.22 -7.34 10.87
CA THR A 124 -8.84 -7.49 11.34
C THR A 124 -8.78 -8.25 12.66
N LEU A 125 -9.68 -7.95 13.61
CA LEU A 125 -9.78 -8.68 14.89
C LEU A 125 -10.17 -10.15 14.67
N THR A 126 -11.09 -10.44 13.75
CA THR A 126 -11.47 -11.82 13.39
C THR A 126 -10.28 -12.59 12.81
N GLN A 127 -9.51 -11.98 11.92
CA GLN A 127 -8.31 -12.61 11.36
C GLN A 127 -7.21 -12.82 12.40
N GLN A 128 -7.01 -11.86 13.32
CA GLN A 128 -6.01 -11.96 14.37
C GLN A 128 -6.38 -12.97 15.47
N SER A 129 -7.67 -13.14 15.76
CA SER A 129 -8.17 -14.11 16.73
C SER A 129 -8.25 -15.53 16.18
N ALA A 130 -8.19 -15.70 14.85
CA ALA A 130 -8.15 -17.02 14.22
C ALA A 130 -6.85 -17.74 14.60
N LYS A 131 -6.97 -18.77 15.45
CA LYS A 131 -5.88 -19.71 15.71
C LYS A 131 -5.83 -20.74 14.59
N LEU A 132 -4.64 -21.08 14.13
CA LEU A 132 -4.45 -22.27 13.30
C LEU A 132 -5.00 -23.48 14.07
N PRO A 133 -5.71 -24.42 13.41
CA PRO A 133 -6.03 -25.68 14.06
C PRO A 133 -4.73 -26.29 14.56
N PRO A 134 -4.72 -26.93 15.75
CA PRO A 134 -3.53 -27.61 16.24
C PRO A 134 -3.12 -28.62 15.17
N TRP A 135 -2.04 -28.31 14.45
CA TRP A 135 -1.49 -29.24 13.48
C TRP A 135 -0.94 -30.39 14.31
N PRO A 136 -1.51 -31.61 14.25
CA PRO A 136 -0.88 -32.74 14.88
C PRO A 136 0.50 -32.81 14.24
N THR A 137 1.56 -32.61 15.02
CA THR A 137 2.94 -32.83 14.60
C THR A 137 2.99 -34.26 14.12
N ARG A 138 2.78 -34.47 12.83
CA ARG A 138 2.72 -35.78 12.21
C ARG A 138 4.05 -36.41 12.55
N ASN A 139 3.99 -37.40 13.43
CA ASN A 139 5.14 -38.07 14.01
C ASN A 139 6.11 -38.39 12.86
N ARG A 140 7.27 -37.73 12.82
CA ARG A 140 8.19 -37.78 11.65
C ARG A 140 8.77 -39.18 11.43
N VAL A 141 8.47 -40.11 12.32
CA VAL A 141 8.85 -41.53 12.26
C VAL A 141 8.49 -42.14 10.89
N ILE A 142 7.30 -41.85 10.34
CA ILE A 142 6.87 -42.49 9.07
C ILE A 142 7.60 -41.91 7.84
N ARG A 143 8.17 -40.69 7.91
CA ARG A 143 8.90 -40.11 6.77
C ARG A 143 10.31 -40.66 6.60
N PHE A 144 10.84 -41.31 7.64
CA PHE A 144 12.17 -41.88 7.59
C PHE A 144 12.27 -43.07 6.61
N GLU A 145 11.19 -43.84 6.45
CA GLU A 145 11.16 -45.05 5.60
C GLU A 145 10.54 -44.83 4.21
N GLN A 146 10.20 -43.59 3.84
CA GLN A 146 9.48 -43.30 2.59
C GLN A 146 10.37 -43.18 1.34
N ALA A 147 11.60 -43.68 1.38
CA ALA A 147 12.42 -43.79 0.17
C ALA A 147 11.94 -44.98 -0.67
N SER A 148 11.69 -44.75 -1.97
CA SER A 148 11.39 -45.84 -2.90
C SER A 148 12.59 -46.80 -2.97
N PRO A 149 12.38 -48.13 -2.77
CA PRO A 149 13.48 -49.11 -2.84
C PRO A 149 14.23 -49.12 -4.18
N HIS A 150 13.63 -48.55 -5.23
CA HIS A 150 14.12 -48.64 -6.61
C HIS A 150 15.08 -47.51 -7.03
N ARG A 151 15.33 -46.52 -6.16
CA ARG A 151 16.20 -45.36 -6.48
C ARG A 151 17.29 -45.12 -5.44
N ILE A 152 17.67 -46.16 -4.72
CA ILE A 152 18.69 -46.09 -3.68
C ILE A 152 20.00 -46.63 -4.26
N PRO A 153 21.08 -45.83 -4.35
CA PRO A 153 22.37 -46.33 -4.78
C PRO A 153 22.92 -47.32 -3.74
N VAL A 154 23.64 -48.34 -4.21
CA VAL A 154 24.26 -49.35 -3.35
C VAL A 154 25.25 -48.64 -2.41
N GLY A 155 25.06 -48.79 -1.09
CA GLY A 155 25.85 -48.12 -0.06
C GLY A 155 25.41 -46.70 0.31
N GLY A 156 24.30 -46.19 -0.25
CA GLY A 156 23.78 -44.85 0.04
C GLY A 156 22.89 -44.74 1.27
N VAL A 157 22.48 -45.85 1.88
CA VAL A 157 21.63 -45.86 3.09
C VAL A 157 22.52 -46.10 4.30
N PRO A 158 22.47 -45.23 5.32
CA PRO A 158 23.13 -45.53 6.59
C PRO A 158 22.48 -46.76 7.24
N ASP A 159 23.29 -47.63 7.84
CA ASP A 159 22.79 -48.73 8.66
C ASP A 159 22.19 -48.16 9.96
N LEU A 160 20.98 -48.60 10.29
CA LEU A 160 20.16 -48.03 11.36
C LEU A 160 19.66 -49.09 12.34
N SER A 161 20.20 -50.31 12.25
CA SER A 161 19.84 -51.41 13.15
C SER A 161 20.07 -51.11 14.63
N ASP A 162 20.90 -50.10 14.94
CA ASP A 162 21.25 -49.67 16.31
C ASP A 162 20.59 -48.34 16.73
N LEU A 163 19.58 -47.85 15.99
CA LEU A 163 18.93 -46.57 16.32
C LEU A 163 17.96 -46.71 17.50
N VAL A 164 18.35 -46.23 18.68
CA VAL A 164 17.45 -46.10 19.84
C VAL A 164 16.76 -44.73 19.81
N VAL A 165 15.49 -44.70 19.39
CA VAL A 165 14.67 -43.48 19.44
C VAL A 165 14.16 -43.28 20.87
N LYS A 166 14.55 -42.15 21.50
CA LYS A 166 13.97 -41.72 22.78
C LYS A 166 12.60 -41.05 22.54
N PRO A 167 11.59 -41.35 23.38
CA PRO A 167 10.27 -40.72 23.30
C PRO A 167 10.31 -39.24 23.67
#